data_AF-A0A2D2H3B0-F1
#
_entry.id   AF-A0A2D2H3B0-F1
#
_cell.length_a   1.000
_cell.length_b   1.000
_cell.length_c   1.000
_cell.angle_alpha   90.00
_cell.angle_beta   90.00
_cell.angle_gamma   90.00
#
_symmetry.space_group_name_H-M   'P 1'
#
loop_
_entity.id
_entity.type
_entity.pdbx_description
1 polymer ?
#
loop_
_entity_poly.entity_id
_entity_poly.type
_entity_poly.pdbx_seq_one_letter_code
_entity_poly.pdbx_strand_id
1 'polypeptide(L)'
;MIGKVLDDTGAGTSMMLFEGMNWAIQQGAEVLSMSVGFDFPSAIEHYRNQYNVSTAVAVSASLGAYRSNVRAFDAIMSLAKAMTGLGRKGTVVCAATGNESGRPSFEITLAMPAAADDVIAVAAAGKKKDGNLYIGAFSNTMPTVCAPGIGVTSAWLKEGLKTLNGTSMATPHVAGVAALHWEKQRQSNPNVLANVVATSILSSCNAGGFVKMDDAADYGAGLIQAP
;
A
#
# COMPACT_ATOMS: atom_id res chain seq x y z
N MET A 1 15.02 -3.45 8.61
CA MET A 1 14.40 -3.54 9.96
C MET A 1 13.03 -4.19 9.83
N ILE A 2 12.51 -4.85 10.86
CA ILE A 2 11.18 -5.48 10.85
C ILE A 2 10.41 -4.97 12.07
N GLY A 3 9.27 -4.30 11.86
CA GLY A 3 8.33 -3.92 12.92
C GLY A 3 7.14 -4.88 12.94
N LYS A 4 7.04 -5.76 13.95
CA LYS A 4 5.91 -6.69 14.09
C LYS A 4 4.69 -5.92 14.60
N VAL A 5 3.72 -5.70 13.71
CA VAL A 5 2.46 -4.97 13.98
C VAL A 5 1.21 -5.84 13.83
N LEU A 6 1.39 -7.10 13.44
CA LEU A 6 0.35 -8.11 13.30
C LEU A 6 0.68 -9.32 14.18
N ASP A 7 -0.36 -9.96 14.70
CA ASP A 7 -0.28 -11.24 15.38
C ASP A 7 -0.12 -12.41 14.39
N ASP A 8 -0.10 -13.63 14.93
CA ASP A 8 0.17 -14.84 14.14
C ASP A 8 -1.03 -15.25 13.25
N THR A 9 -2.19 -14.58 13.39
CA THR A 9 -3.35 -14.72 12.51
C THR A 9 -3.33 -13.71 11.36
N GLY A 10 -2.37 -12.77 11.36
CA GLY A 10 -2.31 -11.67 10.41
C GLY A 10 -3.19 -10.48 10.78
N ALA A 11 -3.74 -10.45 12.00
CA ALA A 11 -4.57 -9.35 12.48
C ALA A 11 -3.76 -8.40 13.37
N GLY A 12 -4.19 -7.14 13.45
CA GLY A 12 -3.58 -6.14 14.31
C GLY A 12 -4.49 -4.95 14.51
N THR A 13 -4.16 -4.09 15.48
CA THR A 13 -4.93 -2.87 15.73
C THR A 13 -4.33 -1.69 14.96
N SER A 14 -5.15 -0.69 14.66
CA SER A 14 -4.67 0.56 14.08
C SER A 14 -3.60 1.23 14.95
N MET A 15 -3.69 1.09 16.27
CA MET A 15 -2.66 1.61 17.19
C MET A 15 -1.31 0.95 16.97
N MET A 16 -1.26 -0.38 16.82
CA MET A 16 -0.02 -1.09 16.53
C MET A 16 0.60 -0.64 15.19
N LEU A 17 -0.25 -0.36 14.19
CA LEU A 17 0.21 0.21 12.91
C LEU A 17 0.81 1.60 13.08
N PHE A 18 0.15 2.48 13.84
CA PHE A 18 0.65 3.84 14.12
C PHE A 18 1.98 3.81 14.88
N GLU A 19 2.08 2.98 15.91
CA GLU A 19 3.30 2.83 16.70
C GLU A 19 4.44 2.26 15.86
N GLY A 20 4.18 1.23 15.06
CA GLY A 20 5.19 0.64 14.16
C GLY A 20 5.66 1.61 13.09
N MET A 21 4.75 2.39 12.49
CA MET A 21 5.07 3.42 11.51
C MET A 21 5.93 4.53 12.14
N ASN A 22 5.50 5.08 13.28
CA ASN A 22 6.23 6.11 13.99
C ASN A 22 7.62 5.61 14.42
N TRP A 23 7.72 4.38 14.95
CA TRP A 23 9.00 3.77 15.30
C TRP A 23 9.94 3.68 14.08
N ALA A 24 9.46 3.17 12.95
CA ALA A 24 10.28 3.02 11.75
C ALA A 24 10.79 4.38 11.22
N ILE A 25 9.94 5.41 11.23
CA ILE A 25 10.32 6.78 10.86
C ILE A 25 11.34 7.34 11.85
N GLN A 26 11.19 7.09 13.16
CA GLN A 26 12.16 7.51 14.16
C GLN A 26 13.52 6.83 13.97
N GLN A 27 13.55 5.54 13.62
CA GLN A 27 14.77 4.81 13.26
C GLN A 27 15.42 5.28 11.94
N GLY A 28 14.78 6.19 11.20
CA GLY A 28 15.32 6.74 9.96
C GLY A 28 15.16 5.80 8.77
N ALA A 29 14.13 4.96 8.75
CA ALA A 29 13.80 4.15 7.59
C ALA A 29 13.56 5.06 6.36
N GLU A 30 14.29 4.84 5.28
CA GLU A 30 14.14 5.61 4.03
C GLU A 30 12.97 5.08 3.17
N VAL A 31 12.59 3.82 3.39
CA VAL A 31 11.45 3.16 2.76
C VAL A 31 10.64 2.42 3.83
N LEU A 32 9.33 2.64 3.84
CA LEU A 32 8.36 1.91 4.66
C LEU A 32 7.39 1.16 3.74
N SER A 33 7.29 -0.16 3.93
CA SER A 33 6.41 -1.03 3.16
C SER A 33 5.30 -1.59 4.05
N MET A 34 4.04 -1.28 3.72
CA MET A 34 2.86 -1.63 4.51
C MET A 34 1.92 -2.52 3.69
N SER A 35 2.12 -3.84 3.78
CA SER A 35 1.31 -4.84 3.09
C SER A 35 0.07 -5.25 3.89
N VAL A 36 -0.60 -4.26 4.47
CA VAL A 36 -1.73 -4.37 5.40
C VAL A 36 -2.77 -3.31 5.06
N GLY A 37 -4.05 -3.61 5.27
CA GLY A 37 -5.13 -2.66 5.05
C GLY A 37 -6.27 -2.82 6.05
N PHE A 38 -7.17 -1.83 6.10
CA PHE A 38 -8.41 -1.94 6.86
C PHE A 38 -9.49 -2.65 6.04
N ASP A 39 -9.86 -3.84 6.47
CA ASP A 39 -10.96 -4.60 5.88
C ASP A 39 -12.30 -4.02 6.36
N PHE A 40 -12.86 -3.11 5.56
CA PHE A 40 -14.11 -2.42 5.87
C PHE A 40 -15.33 -3.35 5.91
N PRO A 41 -15.53 -4.28 4.96
CA PRO A 41 -16.57 -5.31 5.06
C PRO A 41 -16.49 -6.12 6.37
N SER A 42 -15.33 -6.65 6.72
CA SER A 42 -15.17 -7.43 7.96
C SER A 42 -15.40 -6.58 9.21
N ALA A 43 -15.05 -5.29 9.19
CA ALA A 43 -15.36 -4.37 10.29
C ALA A 43 -16.88 -4.25 10.51
N ILE A 44 -17.68 -4.14 9.44
CA ILE A 44 -19.14 -4.08 9.55
C ILE A 44 -19.68 -5.36 10.21
N GLU A 45 -19.22 -6.53 9.74
CA GLU A 45 -19.64 -7.81 10.31
C GLU A 45 -19.25 -7.94 11.78
N HIS A 46 -18.04 -7.51 12.12
CA HIS A 46 -17.55 -7.49 13.50
C HIS A 46 -18.44 -6.63 14.40
N TYR A 47 -18.70 -5.37 14.03
CA TYR A 47 -19.57 -4.48 14.81
C TYR A 47 -20.99 -5.05 14.95
N ARG A 48 -21.54 -5.58 13.86
CA ARG A 48 -22.89 -6.15 13.86
C ARG A 48 -23.00 -7.32 14.82
N ASN A 49 -22.04 -8.25 14.77
CA ASN A 49 -22.06 -9.47 15.56
C ASN A 49 -21.68 -9.22 17.03
N GLN A 50 -20.69 -8.37 17.28
CA GLN A 50 -20.21 -8.08 18.64
C GLN A 50 -21.21 -7.27 19.46
N TYR A 51 -21.84 -6.26 18.86
CA TYR A 51 -22.74 -5.35 19.57
C TYR A 51 -24.22 -5.64 19.32
N ASN A 52 -24.54 -6.64 18.49
CA ASN A 52 -25.89 -7.02 18.11
C ASN A 52 -26.72 -5.82 17.59
N VAL A 53 -26.13 -5.04 16.68
CA VAL A 53 -26.71 -3.82 16.11
C VAL A 53 -27.18 -4.03 14.67
N SER A 54 -27.99 -3.12 14.14
CA SER A 54 -28.39 -3.16 12.73
C SER A 54 -27.21 -2.89 11.80
N THR A 55 -27.31 -3.34 10.55
CA THR A 55 -26.28 -3.06 9.52
C THR A 55 -26.03 -1.56 9.35
N ALA A 56 -27.06 -0.73 9.42
CA ALA A 56 -26.90 0.72 9.30
C ALA A 56 -26.04 1.31 10.43
N VAL A 57 -26.21 0.82 11.67
CA VAL A 57 -25.39 1.24 12.82
C VAL A 57 -23.95 0.73 12.67
N ALA A 58 -23.77 -0.53 12.26
CA ALA A 58 -22.45 -1.10 12.04
C ALA A 58 -21.67 -0.38 10.92
N VAL A 59 -22.34 -0.01 9.82
CA VAL A 59 -21.76 0.81 8.74
C VAL A 59 -21.36 2.18 9.25
N SER A 60 -22.23 2.84 10.02
CA SER A 60 -21.92 4.16 10.60
C SER A 60 -20.70 4.11 11.54
N ALA A 61 -20.63 3.11 12.41
CA ALA A 61 -19.49 2.92 13.31
C ALA A 61 -18.20 2.60 12.56
N SER A 62 -18.26 1.69 11.58
CA SER A 62 -17.10 1.31 10.75
C SER A 62 -16.58 2.49 9.94
N LEU A 63 -17.48 3.32 9.38
CA LEU A 63 -17.11 4.54 8.66
C LEU A 63 -16.47 5.59 9.57
N GLY A 64 -16.98 5.71 10.80
CA GLY A 64 -16.37 6.55 11.84
C GLY A 64 -14.95 6.12 12.17
N ALA A 65 -14.74 4.82 12.43
CA ALA A 65 -13.43 4.24 12.69
C ALA A 65 -12.49 4.43 11.49
N TYR A 66 -12.98 4.18 10.26
CA TYR A 66 -12.22 4.36 9.04
C TYR A 66 -11.71 5.79 8.90
N ARG A 67 -12.60 6.78 8.99
CA ARG A 67 -12.23 8.20 8.85
C ARG A 67 -11.26 8.67 9.92
N SER A 68 -11.44 8.23 11.17
CA SER A 68 -10.53 8.57 12.27
C SER A 68 -9.13 8.02 12.03
N ASN A 69 -9.02 6.79 11.52
CA ASN A 69 -7.73 6.18 11.25
C ASN A 69 -7.03 6.82 10.04
N VAL A 70 -7.74 7.15 8.96
CA VAL A 70 -7.15 7.88 7.82
C VAL A 70 -6.55 9.21 8.31
N ARG A 71 -7.29 9.98 9.09
CA ARG A 71 -6.80 11.24 9.68
C ARG A 71 -5.57 11.05 10.57
N ALA A 72 -5.49 9.95 11.30
CA ALA A 72 -4.32 9.63 12.11
C ALA A 72 -3.10 9.32 11.23
N PHE A 73 -3.28 8.55 10.15
CA PHE A 73 -2.21 8.34 9.17
C PHE A 73 -1.78 9.65 8.50
N ASP A 74 -2.72 10.51 8.10
CA ASP A 74 -2.41 11.83 7.52
C ASP A 74 -1.58 12.69 8.49
N ALA A 75 -1.91 12.66 9.78
CA ALA A 75 -1.17 13.39 10.80
C ALA A 75 0.26 12.86 10.96
N ILE A 76 0.46 11.55 10.95
CA ILE A 76 1.80 10.93 11.01
C ILE A 76 2.60 11.27 9.75
N MET A 77 1.99 11.18 8.56
CA MET A 77 2.62 11.54 7.29
C MET A 77 3.00 13.02 7.23
N SER A 78 2.10 13.90 7.66
CA SER A 78 2.34 15.34 7.76
C SER A 78 3.51 15.66 8.70
N LEU A 79 3.59 14.97 9.85
CA LEU A 79 4.73 15.10 10.75
C LEU A 79 6.02 14.59 10.10
N ALA A 80 5.99 13.42 9.46
CA ALA A 80 7.16 12.85 8.77
C ALA A 80 7.69 13.80 7.68
N LYS A 81 6.79 14.44 6.93
CA LYS A 81 7.12 15.46 5.94
C LYS A 81 7.67 16.73 6.57
N ALA A 82 7.09 17.22 7.66
CA ALA A 82 7.62 18.39 8.37
C ALA A 82 9.06 18.17 8.87
N MET A 83 9.40 16.95 9.29
CA MET A 83 10.75 16.59 9.69
C MET A 83 11.77 16.72 8.55
N THR A 84 11.36 16.72 7.28
CA THR A 84 12.31 16.97 6.18
C THR A 84 12.81 18.41 6.15
N GLY A 85 11.96 19.36 6.56
CA GLY A 85 12.37 20.76 6.76
C GLY A 85 13.36 20.96 7.92
N LEU A 86 13.47 19.97 8.80
CA LEU A 86 14.40 19.95 9.94
C LEU A 86 15.68 19.14 9.63
N GLY A 87 15.96 18.87 8.34
CA GLY A 87 17.18 18.19 7.91
C GLY A 87 17.11 16.66 7.84
N ARG A 88 15.95 16.04 8.06
CA ARG A 88 15.76 14.61 7.75
C ARG A 88 15.54 14.43 6.24
N LYS A 89 15.96 13.29 5.69
CA LYS A 89 15.74 12.98 4.26
C LYS A 89 14.29 12.59 3.94
N GLY A 90 13.51 12.23 4.97
CA GLY A 90 12.14 11.74 4.84
C GLY A 90 12.09 10.24 4.57
N THR A 91 10.87 9.72 4.42
CA THR A 91 10.60 8.30 4.21
C THR A 91 9.64 8.17 3.03
N VAL A 92 9.95 7.28 2.07
CA VAL A 92 8.99 6.87 1.05
C VAL A 92 8.09 5.80 1.67
N VAL A 93 6.80 6.07 1.77
CA VAL A 93 5.82 5.13 2.31
C VAL A 93 5.03 4.51 1.16
N CYS A 94 4.95 3.19 1.12
CA CYS A 94 4.15 2.46 0.15
C CYS A 94 3.21 1.48 0.87
N ALA A 95 1.96 1.41 0.41
CA ALA A 95 0.93 0.60 1.02
C ALA A 95 0.02 -0.09 0.01
N ALA A 96 -0.47 -1.27 0.37
CA ALA A 96 -1.42 -2.04 -0.41
C ALA A 96 -2.78 -1.32 -0.51
N THR A 97 -3.39 -1.26 -1.70
CA THR A 97 -4.72 -0.61 -1.84
C THR A 97 -5.86 -1.39 -1.18
N GLY A 98 -5.68 -2.70 -0.95
CA GLY A 98 -6.70 -3.61 -0.43
C GLY A 98 -7.20 -4.58 -1.51
N ASN A 99 -7.93 -5.63 -1.09
CA ASN A 99 -8.31 -6.76 -1.94
C ASN A 99 -9.84 -7.02 -1.95
N GLU A 100 -10.64 -6.00 -1.71
CA GLU A 100 -12.08 -6.15 -1.46
C GLU A 100 -12.95 -5.81 -2.67
N SER A 101 -12.38 -5.28 -3.77
CA SER A 101 -13.09 -5.17 -5.04
C SER A 101 -13.54 -6.53 -5.56
N GLY A 102 -14.61 -6.57 -6.34
CA GLY A 102 -15.19 -7.79 -6.90
C GLY A 102 -15.56 -7.61 -8.36
N ARG A 103 -14.58 -7.25 -9.20
CA ARG A 103 -14.87 -6.92 -10.62
C ARG A 103 -15.42 -8.12 -11.42
N PRO A 104 -16.36 -7.88 -12.36
CA PRO A 104 -16.92 -6.58 -12.73
C PRO A 104 -18.15 -6.16 -11.88
N SER A 105 -18.50 -6.93 -10.84
CA SER A 105 -19.74 -6.71 -10.09
C SER A 105 -19.73 -5.44 -9.25
N PHE A 106 -18.61 -5.14 -8.60
CA PHE A 106 -18.42 -3.91 -7.84
C PHE A 106 -16.94 -3.60 -7.63
N GLU A 107 -16.66 -2.35 -7.32
CA GLU A 107 -15.32 -1.83 -7.03
C GLU A 107 -15.37 -1.03 -5.75
N ILE A 108 -14.29 -1.09 -4.98
CA ILE A 108 -14.05 -0.16 -3.89
C ILE A 108 -12.70 0.54 -4.05
N THR A 109 -12.62 1.75 -3.52
CA THR A 109 -11.40 2.56 -3.53
C THR A 109 -10.39 2.08 -2.47
N LEU A 110 -9.14 2.48 -2.62
CA LEU A 110 -8.07 2.46 -1.61
C LEU A 110 -8.56 2.41 -0.14
N ALA A 111 -8.09 1.39 0.58
CA ALA A 111 -8.21 1.28 2.02
C ALA A 111 -7.07 2.03 2.72
N MET A 112 -7.21 2.35 4.02
CA MET A 112 -6.04 2.78 4.81
C MET A 112 -5.04 1.61 4.94
N PRO A 113 -3.73 1.87 5.05
CA PRO A 113 -3.09 3.19 5.08
C PRO A 113 -2.84 3.79 3.69
N ALA A 114 -3.08 3.04 2.60
CA ALA A 114 -2.91 3.55 1.24
C ALA A 114 -3.77 4.78 0.91
N ALA A 115 -4.86 4.96 1.66
CA ALA A 115 -5.74 6.12 1.56
C ALA A 115 -5.19 7.44 2.14
N ALA A 116 -4.08 7.38 2.90
CA ALA A 116 -3.51 8.56 3.53
C ALA A 116 -2.66 9.39 2.56
N ASP A 117 -2.54 10.68 2.83
CA ASP A 117 -1.74 11.61 2.03
C ASP A 117 -0.26 11.22 1.97
N ASP A 118 0.39 11.49 0.84
CA ASP A 118 1.80 11.20 0.56
C ASP A 118 2.19 9.69 0.66
N VAL A 119 1.22 8.78 0.69
CA VAL A 119 1.45 7.33 0.59
C VAL A 119 1.36 6.87 -0.88
N ILE A 120 2.36 6.10 -1.33
CA ILE A 120 2.31 5.44 -2.64
C ILE A 120 1.40 4.22 -2.51
N ALA A 121 0.15 4.37 -2.97
CA ALA A 121 -0.86 3.30 -3.00
C ALA A 121 -0.57 2.31 -4.14
N VAL A 122 -0.56 1.01 -3.83
CA VAL A 122 -0.07 -0.04 -4.74
C VAL A 122 -1.16 -1.04 -5.10
N ALA A 123 -1.53 -1.08 -6.38
CA ALA A 123 -2.42 -2.09 -6.95
C ALA A 123 -1.68 -3.35 -7.42
N ALA A 124 -2.41 -4.46 -7.48
CA ALA A 124 -1.88 -5.77 -7.90
C ALA A 124 -2.07 -6.00 -9.40
N ALA A 125 -0.97 -5.97 -10.15
CA ALA A 125 -0.93 -6.35 -11.55
C ALA A 125 -0.52 -7.81 -11.72
N GLY A 126 -1.07 -8.45 -12.75
CA GLY A 126 -0.63 -9.74 -13.27
C GLY A 126 -0.27 -9.65 -14.75
N LYS A 127 0.25 -10.75 -15.30
CA LYS A 127 0.56 -10.88 -16.72
C LYS A 127 -0.16 -12.10 -17.29
N LYS A 128 -0.93 -11.89 -18.36
CA LYS A 128 -1.59 -12.96 -19.12
C LYS A 128 -0.58 -13.72 -19.97
N LYS A 129 -0.98 -14.91 -20.45
CA LYS A 129 -0.14 -15.76 -21.32
C LYS A 129 0.20 -15.09 -22.66
N ASP A 130 -0.67 -14.22 -23.16
CA ASP A 130 -0.48 -13.44 -24.39
C ASP A 130 0.46 -12.23 -24.18
N GLY A 131 0.96 -12.02 -22.96
CA GLY A 131 1.87 -10.95 -22.60
C GLY A 131 1.20 -9.68 -22.08
N ASN A 132 -0.13 -9.55 -22.21
CA ASN A 132 -0.86 -8.39 -21.74
C ASN A 132 -0.87 -8.34 -20.20
N LEU A 133 -0.68 -7.14 -19.66
CA LEU A 133 -0.85 -6.84 -18.25
C LEU A 133 -2.34 -6.72 -17.92
N TYR A 134 -2.69 -7.02 -16.69
CA TYR A 134 -4.03 -6.79 -16.17
C TYR A 134 -4.00 -6.49 -14.68
N ILE A 135 -4.98 -5.75 -14.18
CA ILE A 135 -5.19 -5.54 -12.75
C ILE A 135 -6.05 -6.66 -12.17
N GLY A 136 -5.66 -7.16 -11.00
CA GLY A 136 -6.40 -8.23 -10.33
C GLY A 136 -7.83 -7.77 -10.01
N ALA A 137 -8.83 -8.60 -10.31
CA ALA A 137 -10.24 -8.27 -10.08
C ALA A 137 -10.53 -7.86 -8.61
N PHE A 138 -9.73 -8.39 -7.67
CA PHE A 138 -9.78 -8.08 -6.24
C PHE A 138 -9.16 -6.73 -5.87
N SER A 139 -8.25 -6.18 -6.68
CA SER A 139 -7.45 -5.00 -6.31
C SER A 139 -8.33 -3.77 -6.18
N ASN A 140 -8.26 -3.08 -5.04
CA ASN A 140 -8.98 -1.81 -4.87
C ASN A 140 -8.46 -0.74 -5.85
N THR A 141 -9.36 0.16 -6.28
CA THR A 141 -9.12 1.22 -7.27
C THR A 141 -8.40 2.43 -6.69
N MET A 142 -8.05 3.36 -7.58
CA MET A 142 -7.36 4.63 -7.36
C MET A 142 -5.92 4.49 -6.84
N PRO A 143 -5.12 3.50 -7.26
CA PRO A 143 -3.74 3.39 -6.80
C PRO A 143 -2.89 4.55 -7.34
N THR A 144 -1.76 4.79 -6.68
CA THR A 144 -0.72 5.67 -7.23
C THR A 144 0.03 4.95 -8.35
N VAL A 145 0.35 3.67 -8.15
CA VAL A 145 1.08 2.80 -9.10
C VAL A 145 0.58 1.37 -8.99
N CYS A 146 0.94 0.51 -9.93
CA CYS A 146 0.78 -0.93 -9.78
C CYS A 146 2.12 -1.69 -9.87
N ALA A 147 2.12 -2.88 -9.32
CA ALA A 147 3.28 -3.77 -9.28
C ALA A 147 2.84 -5.23 -9.36
N PRO A 148 3.77 -6.19 -9.65
CA PRO A 148 3.43 -7.61 -9.69
C PRO A 148 2.83 -8.09 -8.37
N GLY A 149 1.55 -8.48 -8.40
CA GLY A 149 0.79 -8.93 -7.24
C GLY A 149 -0.03 -10.19 -7.48
N ILE A 150 0.09 -10.82 -8.65
CA ILE A 150 -0.63 -12.05 -9.01
C ILE A 150 0.36 -13.12 -9.43
N GLY A 151 0.28 -14.30 -8.81
CA GLY A 151 1.20 -15.41 -9.06
C GLY A 151 2.60 -15.17 -8.50
N VAL A 152 2.72 -14.37 -7.44
CA VAL A 152 4.03 -13.99 -6.88
C VAL A 152 4.51 -15.10 -5.95
N THR A 153 5.67 -15.68 -6.26
CA THR A 153 6.33 -16.69 -5.44
C THR A 153 7.37 -16.05 -4.55
N SER A 154 7.29 -16.27 -3.24
CA SER A 154 8.24 -15.72 -2.27
C SER A 154 8.49 -16.67 -1.10
N ALA A 155 9.44 -16.31 -0.23
CA ALA A 155 9.77 -17.07 0.97
C ALA A 155 8.55 -17.21 1.89
N TRP A 156 8.37 -18.40 2.47
CA TRP A 156 7.29 -18.71 3.39
C TRP A 156 7.80 -19.41 4.65
N LEU A 157 7.13 -19.15 5.78
CA LEU A 157 7.45 -19.76 7.07
C LEU A 157 7.42 -21.28 6.95
N LYS A 158 8.53 -21.93 7.31
CA LYS A 158 8.71 -23.40 7.40
C LYS A 158 8.60 -24.20 6.09
N GLU A 159 7.97 -23.65 5.06
CA GLU A 159 7.65 -24.37 3.81
C GLU A 159 8.53 -23.94 2.62
N GLY A 160 9.52 -23.07 2.84
CA GLY A 160 10.44 -22.61 1.81
C GLY A 160 9.79 -21.52 0.95
N LEU A 161 8.98 -21.89 -0.04
CA LEU A 161 8.36 -20.96 -1.00
C LEU A 161 6.85 -21.14 -1.06
N LYS A 162 6.12 -20.03 -1.26
CA LYS A 162 4.68 -20.03 -1.50
C LYS A 162 4.31 -19.00 -2.56
N THR A 163 3.38 -19.38 -3.43
CA THR A 163 2.81 -18.49 -4.45
C THR A 163 1.50 -17.89 -3.94
N LEU A 164 1.39 -16.57 -3.96
CA LEU A 164 0.23 -15.83 -3.47
C LEU A 164 -0.21 -14.74 -4.45
N ASN A 165 -1.44 -14.28 -4.25
CA ASN A 165 -2.03 -13.13 -4.93
C ASN A 165 -2.41 -12.08 -3.88
N GLY A 166 -2.21 -10.81 -4.18
CA GLY A 166 -2.65 -9.72 -3.34
C GLY A 166 -1.91 -8.42 -3.64
N THR A 167 -2.55 -7.30 -3.31
CA THR A 167 -1.87 -5.99 -3.25
C THR A 167 -0.72 -6.02 -2.24
N SER A 168 -0.84 -6.82 -1.18
CA SER A 168 0.25 -7.15 -0.25
C SER A 168 1.50 -7.76 -0.91
N MET A 169 1.36 -8.45 -2.05
CA MET A 169 2.50 -9.00 -2.80
C MET A 169 3.09 -7.96 -3.77
N ALA A 170 2.27 -7.00 -4.21
CA ALA A 170 2.70 -5.90 -5.07
C ALA A 170 3.49 -4.83 -4.29
N THR A 171 3.06 -4.46 -3.09
CA THR A 171 3.71 -3.44 -2.24
C THR A 171 5.22 -3.65 -2.03
N PRO A 172 5.75 -4.84 -1.71
CA PRO A 172 7.19 -5.02 -1.53
C PRO A 172 8.01 -4.83 -2.81
N HIS A 173 7.44 -5.03 -4.01
CA HIS A 173 8.13 -4.70 -5.26
C HIS A 173 8.35 -3.19 -5.40
N VAL A 174 7.34 -2.37 -5.03
CA VAL A 174 7.47 -0.91 -5.02
C VAL A 174 8.51 -0.48 -3.99
N ALA A 175 8.53 -1.09 -2.81
CA ALA A 175 9.54 -0.82 -1.79
C ALA A 175 10.96 -1.13 -2.28
N GLY A 176 11.14 -2.24 -3.00
CA GLY A 176 12.42 -2.61 -3.62
C GLY A 176 12.87 -1.59 -4.66
N VAL A 177 11.98 -1.19 -5.57
CA VAL A 177 12.25 -0.14 -6.57
C VAL A 177 12.58 1.20 -5.91
N ALA A 178 11.86 1.57 -4.84
CA ALA A 178 12.16 2.78 -4.07
C ALA A 178 13.58 2.75 -3.48
N ALA A 179 14.02 1.60 -2.96
CA ALA A 179 15.38 1.43 -2.43
C ALA A 179 16.45 1.61 -3.54
N LEU A 180 16.20 1.09 -4.75
CA LEU A 180 17.10 1.28 -5.90
C LEU A 180 17.16 2.75 -6.34
N HIS A 181 16.03 3.46 -6.34
CA HIS A 181 16.03 4.89 -6.64
C HIS A 181 16.78 5.71 -5.58
N TRP A 182 16.64 5.35 -4.30
CA TRP A 182 17.44 5.95 -3.22
C TRP A 182 18.94 5.75 -3.45
N GLU A 183 19.36 4.51 -3.75
CA GLU A 183 20.76 4.19 -4.04
C GLU A 183 21.30 5.02 -5.22
N LYS A 184 20.61 4.99 -6.36
CA LYS A 184 21.02 5.71 -7.58
C LYS A 184 21.11 7.22 -7.35
N GLN A 185 20.11 7.82 -6.70
CA GLN A 185 20.09 9.28 -6.52
C GLN A 185 21.08 9.76 -5.47
N ARG A 186 21.42 8.93 -4.48
CA ARG A 186 22.43 9.27 -3.48
C ARG A 186 23.83 9.40 -4.08
N GLN A 187 24.10 8.71 -5.19
CA GLN A 187 25.37 8.83 -5.92
C GLN A 187 25.56 10.23 -6.51
N SER A 188 24.50 10.90 -6.95
CA SER A 188 24.55 12.26 -7.51
C SER A 188 24.25 13.35 -6.47
N ASN A 189 23.38 13.07 -5.51
CA ASN A 189 23.00 13.98 -4.44
C ASN A 189 22.89 13.25 -3.09
N PRO A 190 23.92 13.32 -2.23
CA PRO A 190 23.90 12.69 -0.90
C PRO A 190 22.73 13.16 0.01
N ASN A 191 22.17 14.33 -0.28
CA ASN A 191 21.07 14.97 0.44
C ASN A 191 19.73 14.86 -0.29
N VAL A 192 19.58 13.89 -1.21
CA VAL A 192 18.30 13.62 -1.86
C VAL A 192 17.20 13.38 -0.83
N LEU A 193 16.01 13.93 -1.12
CA LEU A 193 14.83 13.85 -0.26
C LEU A 193 13.85 12.80 -0.78
N ALA A 194 13.05 12.24 0.12
CA ALA A 194 12.07 11.20 -0.17
C ALA A 194 11.06 11.59 -1.26
N ASN A 195 10.66 12.86 -1.33
CA ASN A 195 9.75 13.34 -2.37
C ASN A 195 10.39 13.27 -3.77
N VAL A 196 11.69 13.54 -3.91
CA VAL A 196 12.40 13.41 -5.20
C VAL A 196 12.47 11.94 -5.62
N VAL A 197 12.70 11.04 -4.65
CA VAL A 197 12.67 9.59 -4.88
C VAL A 197 11.28 9.13 -5.33
N ALA A 198 10.23 9.56 -4.61
CA ALA A 198 8.85 9.27 -4.98
C ALA A 198 8.51 9.77 -6.40
N THR A 199 8.84 11.03 -6.73
CA THR A 199 8.66 11.56 -8.10
C THR A 199 9.39 10.74 -9.14
N SER A 200 10.61 10.28 -8.85
CA SER A 200 11.38 9.44 -9.77
C SER A 200 10.67 8.10 -10.06
N ILE A 201 10.12 7.45 -9.02
CA ILE A 201 9.32 6.23 -9.17
C ILE A 201 8.14 6.49 -10.11
N LEU A 202 7.35 7.55 -9.85
CA LEU A 202 6.18 7.89 -10.66
C LEU A 202 6.54 8.18 -12.11
N SER A 203 7.62 8.92 -12.34
CA SER A 203 8.08 9.27 -13.70
C SER A 203 8.60 8.08 -14.50
N SER A 204 8.97 6.98 -13.82
CA SER A 204 9.50 5.78 -14.46
C SER A 204 8.44 4.73 -14.82
N CYS A 205 7.20 4.91 -14.35
CA CYS A 205 6.14 3.91 -14.52
C CYS A 205 5.74 3.71 -16.00
N ASN A 206 5.34 2.49 -16.33
CA ASN A 206 4.86 2.13 -17.67
C ASN A 206 3.34 1.88 -17.64
N ALA A 207 2.58 2.78 -18.26
CA ALA A 207 1.12 2.66 -18.42
C ALA A 207 0.70 1.82 -19.65
N GLY A 208 1.66 1.29 -20.41
CA GLY A 208 1.40 0.48 -21.60
C GLY A 208 1.21 -1.01 -21.30
N GLY A 209 0.55 -1.71 -22.22
CA GLY A 209 0.41 -3.16 -22.20
C GLY A 209 -0.73 -3.70 -21.34
N PHE A 210 -1.53 -2.85 -20.69
CA PHE A 210 -2.74 -3.25 -19.98
C PHE A 210 -3.88 -3.62 -20.93
N VAL A 211 -4.75 -4.52 -20.50
CA VAL A 211 -5.98 -4.85 -21.22
C VAL A 211 -6.89 -3.63 -21.30
N LYS A 212 -7.65 -3.48 -22.41
CA LYS A 212 -8.50 -2.30 -22.67
C LYS A 212 -9.55 -1.98 -21.61
N MET A 213 -9.88 -2.93 -20.74
CA MET A 213 -10.86 -2.73 -19.68
C MET A 213 -10.25 -2.04 -18.46
N ASP A 214 -8.93 -2.08 -18.29
CA ASP A 214 -8.25 -1.41 -17.19
C ASP A 214 -7.95 0.04 -17.58
N ASP A 215 -8.22 0.98 -16.69
CA ASP A 215 -7.92 2.40 -16.90
C ASP A 215 -7.00 2.98 -15.82
N ALA A 216 -6.76 4.29 -15.86
CA ALA A 216 -5.89 4.96 -14.91
C ALA A 216 -6.36 4.85 -13.45
N ALA A 217 -7.66 4.65 -13.20
CA ALA A 217 -8.19 4.35 -11.87
C ALA A 217 -7.86 2.93 -11.43
N ASP A 218 -7.43 2.03 -12.32
CA ASP A 218 -7.02 0.67 -11.97
C ASP A 218 -5.50 0.51 -11.84
N TYR A 219 -4.71 1.16 -12.70
CA TYR A 219 -3.25 1.00 -12.72
C TYR A 219 -2.45 2.22 -12.24
N GLY A 220 -3.10 3.35 -11.97
CA GLY A 220 -2.45 4.59 -11.52
C GLY A 220 -1.51 5.16 -12.58
N ALA A 221 -0.27 5.50 -12.19
CA ALA A 221 0.78 5.89 -13.14
C ALA A 221 1.30 4.72 -14.01
N GLY A 222 0.89 3.49 -13.72
CA GLY A 222 1.28 2.28 -14.45
C GLY A 222 2.17 1.34 -13.64
N LEU A 223 2.75 0.36 -14.32
CA LEU A 223 3.62 -0.66 -13.74
C LEU A 223 4.97 -0.04 -13.39
N ILE A 224 5.39 -0.15 -12.12
CA ILE A 224 6.70 0.32 -11.66
C ILE A 224 7.85 -0.23 -12.50
N GLN A 225 8.91 0.56 -12.68
CA GLN A 225 10.15 0.15 -13.35
C GLN A 225 11.34 0.38 -12.41
N ALA A 226 12.28 -0.56 -12.38
CA ALA A 226 13.55 -0.33 -11.70
C ALA A 226 14.41 0.70 -12.47
N PRO A 227 15.21 1.54 -11.78
CA PRO A 227 15.96 2.62 -12.39
C PRO A 227 17.24 2.21 -13.13
#